data_AF-A0A7J8I578-F1
#
_entry.id   AF-A0A7J8I578-F1
#
_cell.length_a   1.000
_cell.length_b   1.000
_cell.length_c   1.000
_cell.angle_alpha   90.00
_cell.angle_beta   90.00
_cell.angle_gamma   90.00
#
_symmetry.space_group_name_H-M   'P 1'
#
loop_
_entity.id
_entity.type
_entity.pdbx_description
1 polymer ?
#
loop_
_entity_poly.entity_id
_entity_poly.type
_entity_poly.pdbx_seq_one_letter_code
_entity_poly.pdbx_strand_id
1 'polypeptide(L)'
;MEGFNDELEAFKERVRGRAKLRIEKAMKEYEEEERKKRLGPGGLDPVEVYESLPEELQKCFDVKDVQMLQDAISKMDPTDAKYHMQRCIDSGLWVPNSKSSEAKEGEEAGPGDPLLETVKPDEKDVSA
;
A
#
# COMPACT_ATOMS: atom_id res chain seq x y z
N MET A 1 37.91 -15.15 29.63
CA MET A 1 37.48 -13.88 29.01
C MET A 1 36.42 -14.10 27.93
N GLU A 2 36.43 -15.26 27.26
CA GLU A 2 35.44 -15.65 26.24
C GLU A 2 33.99 -15.73 26.76
N GLY A 3 33.73 -16.40 27.89
CA GLY A 3 32.35 -16.52 28.41
C GLY A 3 31.66 -15.18 28.75
N PHE A 4 32.41 -14.16 29.17
CA PHE A 4 31.86 -12.82 29.38
C PHE A 4 31.46 -12.16 28.05
N ASN A 5 32.27 -12.34 27.00
CA ASN A 5 31.96 -11.81 25.68
C ASN A 5 30.77 -12.53 25.05
N ASP A 6 30.63 -13.84 25.26
CA ASP A 6 29.50 -14.63 24.78
C ASP A 6 28.19 -14.19 25.46
N GLU A 7 28.21 -14.00 26.78
CA GLU A 7 27.07 -13.46 27.52
C GLU A 7 26.72 -12.02 27.09
N LEU A 8 27.75 -11.20 26.82
CA LEU A 8 27.59 -9.84 26.33
C LEU A 8 26.94 -9.81 24.94
N GLU A 9 27.37 -10.67 24.02
CA GLU A 9 26.77 -10.77 22.69
C GLU A 9 25.35 -11.32 22.76
N ALA A 10 25.09 -12.36 23.56
CA ALA A 10 23.74 -12.86 23.80
C ALA A 10 22.81 -11.80 24.42
N PHE A 11 23.35 -10.90 25.23
CA PHE A 11 22.62 -9.74 25.75
C PHE A 11 22.32 -8.71 24.64
N LYS A 12 23.31 -8.33 23.84
CA LYS A 12 23.13 -7.40 22.71
C LYS A 12 22.10 -7.91 21.70
N GLU A 13 22.13 -9.20 21.37
CA GLU A 13 21.16 -9.81 20.46
C GLU A 13 19.73 -9.72 21.00
N ARG A 14 19.51 -9.96 22.30
CA ARG A 14 18.19 -9.78 22.91
C ARG A 14 17.73 -8.32 22.90
N VAL A 15 18.64 -7.37 23.11
CA VAL A 15 18.33 -5.92 23.03
C VAL A 15 17.97 -5.53 21.60
N ARG A 16 18.76 -5.95 20.60
CA ARG A 16 18.48 -5.74 19.17
C ARG A 16 17.16 -6.36 18.76
N GLY A 17 16.87 -7.59 19.18
CA GLY A 17 15.61 -8.28 18.90
C GLY A 17 14.40 -7.50 19.43
N ARG A 18 14.45 -6.99 20.66
CA ARG A 18 13.38 -6.14 21.21
C ARG A 18 13.25 -4.81 20.49
N ALA A 19 14.37 -4.17 20.12
CA ALA A 19 14.35 -2.94 19.34
C ALA A 19 13.71 -3.17 17.96
N LYS A 20 14.07 -4.26 17.28
CA LYS A 20 13.49 -4.66 15.99
C LYS A 20 11.99 -4.88 16.10
N LEU A 21 11.51 -5.61 17.11
CA LEU A 21 10.07 -5.81 17.32
C LEU A 21 9.30 -4.49 17.53
N ARG A 22 9.90 -3.51 18.21
CA ARG A 22 9.29 -2.18 18.39
C ARG A 22 9.25 -1.40 17.08
N ILE A 23 10.32 -1.47 16.29
CA ILE A 23 10.41 -0.83 14.99
C ILE A 23 9.39 -1.46 14.03
N GLU A 24 9.34 -2.79 13.94
CA GLU A 24 8.37 -3.52 13.10
C GLU A 24 6.93 -3.19 13.48
N LYS A 25 6.63 -3.08 14.78
CA LYS A 25 5.30 -2.67 15.25
C LYS A 25 4.96 -1.26 14.77
N ALA A 26 5.88 -0.31 14.94
CA ALA A 26 5.67 1.08 14.50
C ALA A 26 5.55 1.20 12.97
N MET A 27 6.37 0.45 12.21
CA MET A 27 6.28 0.38 10.75
C MET A 27 4.93 -0.20 10.30
N LYS A 28 4.45 -1.26 10.95
CA LYS A 28 3.15 -1.86 10.63
C LYS A 28 1.99 -0.91 10.92
N GLU A 29 2.02 -0.21 12.06
CA GLU A 29 1.01 0.79 12.40
C GLU A 29 0.98 1.93 11.36
N TYR A 30 2.16 2.39 10.92
CA TYR A 30 2.28 3.38 9.86
C TYR A 30 1.72 2.89 8.52
N GLU A 31 2.07 1.67 8.10
CA GLU A 31 1.54 1.06 6.87
C GLU A 31 0.02 0.88 6.93
N GLU A 32 -0.54 0.51 8.08
CA GLU A 32 -2.00 0.41 8.27
C GLU A 32 -2.68 1.78 8.20
N GLU A 33 -2.06 2.85 8.70
CA GLU A 33 -2.57 4.22 8.57
C GLU A 33 -2.56 4.68 7.11
N GLU A 34 -1.48 4.44 6.38
CA GLU A 34 -1.41 4.74 4.95
C GLU A 34 -2.41 3.89 4.15
N ARG A 35 -2.56 2.61 4.51
CA ARG A 35 -3.59 1.72 3.92
C ARG A 35 -4.99 2.26 4.16
N LYS A 36 -5.28 2.81 5.34
CA LYS A 36 -6.58 3.44 5.64
C LYS A 36 -6.83 4.68 4.80
N LYS A 37 -5.81 5.50 4.54
CA LYS A 37 -5.94 6.71 3.70
C LYS A 37 -6.24 6.40 2.24
N ARG A 38 -5.76 5.26 1.72
CA ARG A 38 -6.02 4.83 0.34
C ARG A 38 -7.30 4.00 0.14
N LEU A 39 -8.04 3.70 1.20
CA LEU A 39 -9.29 2.95 1.06
C LEU A 39 -10.32 3.75 0.28
N GLY A 40 -10.99 3.07 -0.66
CA GLY A 40 -12.11 3.61 -1.41
C GLY A 40 -13.38 3.78 -0.57
N PRO A 41 -14.49 4.21 -1.20
CA PRO A 41 -15.74 4.56 -0.52
C PRO A 41 -16.37 3.41 0.30
N GLY A 42 -16.11 2.15 -0.06
CA GLY A 42 -16.56 0.96 0.65
C GLY A 42 -15.51 0.36 1.59
N GLY A 43 -14.41 1.07 1.88
CA GLY A 43 -13.36 0.59 2.76
C GLY A 43 -12.47 -0.50 2.14
N LEU A 44 -12.52 -0.66 0.80
CA LEU A 44 -11.65 -1.58 0.06
C LEU A 44 -10.48 -0.84 -0.54
N ASP A 45 -9.36 -1.53 -0.62
CA ASP A 45 -8.13 -1.03 -1.21
C ASP A 45 -8.13 -1.25 -2.73
N PRO A 46 -7.96 -0.22 -3.56
CA PRO A 46 -7.94 -0.36 -5.02
C PRO A 46 -6.83 -1.30 -5.51
N VAL A 47 -5.67 -1.34 -4.83
CA VAL A 47 -4.57 -2.23 -5.21
C VAL A 47 -4.93 -3.68 -4.94
N GLU A 48 -5.44 -3.98 -3.74
CA GLU A 48 -5.84 -5.35 -3.38
C GLU A 48 -7.02 -5.83 -4.24
N VAL A 49 -7.97 -4.94 -4.56
CA VAL A 49 -9.06 -5.29 -5.47
C VAL A 49 -8.51 -5.60 -6.85
N TYR A 50 -7.68 -4.74 -7.43
CA TYR A 50 -7.07 -4.95 -8.74
C TYR A 50 -6.30 -6.28 -8.82
N GLU A 51 -5.42 -6.57 -7.85
CA GLU A 51 -4.66 -7.82 -7.80
C GLU A 51 -5.54 -9.07 -7.64
N SER A 52 -6.71 -8.93 -7.00
CA SER A 52 -7.70 -10.00 -6.84
C SER A 52 -8.62 -10.23 -8.05
N LEU A 53 -8.59 -9.33 -9.05
CA LEU A 53 -9.44 -9.46 -10.23
C LEU A 53 -8.92 -10.56 -11.18
N PRO A 54 -9.80 -11.21 -11.96
CA PRO A 54 -9.40 -12.03 -13.10
C PRO A 54 -8.51 -11.25 -14.08
N GLU A 55 -7.52 -11.91 -14.68
CA GLU A 55 -6.58 -11.29 -15.64
C GLU A 55 -7.28 -10.54 -16.78
N GLU A 56 -8.44 -11.04 -17.24
CA GLU A 56 -9.22 -10.40 -18.29
C GLU A 56 -9.74 -9.03 -17.86
N LEU A 57 -10.18 -8.88 -16.60
CA LEU A 57 -10.61 -7.60 -16.05
C LEU A 57 -9.43 -6.69 -15.72
N GLN A 58 -8.31 -7.22 -15.21
CA GLN A 58 -7.09 -6.44 -14.98
C GLN A 58 -6.62 -5.76 -16.27
N LYS A 59 -6.55 -6.52 -17.37
CA LYS A 59 -6.18 -6.00 -18.69
C LYS A 59 -7.11 -4.87 -19.15
N CYS A 60 -8.42 -4.96 -18.87
CA CYS A 60 -9.37 -3.90 -19.23
C CYS A 60 -9.01 -2.57 -18.54
N PHE A 61 -8.59 -2.61 -17.27
CA PHE A 61 -8.16 -1.42 -16.53
C PHE A 61 -6.79 -0.90 -17.01
N ASP A 62 -5.86 -1.79 -17.36
CA ASP A 62 -4.53 -1.41 -17.88
C ASP A 62 -4.61 -0.62 -19.18
N VAL A 63 -5.43 -1.11 -20.12
CA VAL A 63 -5.64 -0.45 -21.42
C VAL A 63 -6.69 0.66 -21.35
N LYS A 64 -7.33 0.84 -20.18
CA LYS A 64 -8.39 1.83 -19.93
C LYS A 64 -9.56 1.72 -20.91
N ASP A 65 -9.92 0.50 -21.31
CA ASP A 65 -10.98 0.23 -22.28
C ASP A 65 -12.29 -0.18 -21.58
N VAL A 66 -13.22 0.78 -21.55
CA VAL A 66 -14.56 0.60 -20.96
C VAL A 66 -15.42 -0.38 -21.77
N GLN A 67 -15.26 -0.43 -23.09
CA GLN A 67 -16.01 -1.38 -23.93
C GLN A 67 -15.53 -2.80 -23.68
N MET A 68 -14.21 -3.00 -23.61
CA MET A 68 -13.62 -4.29 -23.27
C MET A 68 -14.07 -4.77 -21.89
N LEU A 69 -14.19 -3.85 -20.92
CA LEU A 69 -14.71 -4.16 -19.59
C LEU A 69 -16.18 -4.61 -19.64
N GLN A 70 -17.03 -3.89 -20.37
CA GLN A 70 -18.45 -4.25 -20.53
C GLN A 70 -18.64 -5.61 -21.22
N ASP A 71 -17.82 -5.91 -22.23
CA ASP A 71 -17.84 -7.19 -22.93
C ASP A 71 -17.39 -8.35 -22.04
N ALA A 72 -16.34 -8.16 -21.24
CA ALA A 72 -15.87 -9.16 -20.29
C ALA A 72 -16.93 -9.46 -19.23
N ILE A 73 -17.58 -8.42 -18.68
CA ILE A 73 -18.68 -8.55 -17.71
C ILE A 73 -19.87 -9.28 -18.33
N SER A 74 -20.20 -8.99 -19.60
CA SER A 74 -21.35 -9.60 -20.28
C SER A 74 -21.16 -11.09 -20.58
N LYS A 75 -19.91 -11.57 -20.63
CA LYS A 75 -19.57 -12.99 -20.83
C LYS A 75 -19.50 -13.79 -19.52
N MET A 76 -19.39 -13.08 -18.40
CA MET A 76 -19.27 -13.68 -17.06
C MET A 76 -20.65 -14.04 -16.50
N ASP A 77 -20.70 -14.92 -15.50
CA ASP A 77 -21.93 -15.17 -14.76
C ASP A 77 -22.43 -13.88 -14.09
N PRO A 78 -23.75 -13.60 -14.11
CA PRO A 78 -24.30 -12.38 -13.52
C PRO A 78 -23.96 -12.17 -12.04
N THR A 79 -23.79 -13.25 -11.27
CA THR A 79 -23.44 -13.17 -9.84
C THR A 79 -21.98 -12.79 -9.64
N ASP A 80 -21.07 -13.38 -10.40
CA ASP A 80 -19.64 -13.06 -10.38
C ASP A 80 -19.38 -11.64 -10.91
N ALA A 81 -20.06 -11.27 -12.00
CA ALA A 81 -20.04 -9.93 -12.56
C ALA A 81 -20.41 -8.87 -11.52
N LYS A 82 -21.51 -9.09 -10.80
CA LYS A 82 -21.96 -8.20 -9.72
C LYS A 82 -20.94 -8.15 -8.58
N TYR A 83 -20.37 -9.29 -8.19
CA TYR A 83 -19.36 -9.37 -7.15
C TYR A 83 -18.12 -8.53 -7.47
N HIS A 84 -17.54 -8.72 -8.67
CA HIS A 84 -16.35 -7.98 -9.09
C HIS A 84 -16.64 -6.49 -9.29
N MET A 85 -17.78 -6.13 -9.88
CA MET A 85 -18.13 -4.72 -10.08
C MET A 85 -18.39 -3.98 -8.79
N GLN A 86 -19.07 -4.59 -7.82
CA GLN A 86 -19.29 -3.97 -6.53
C GLN A 86 -17.95 -3.67 -5.83
N ARG A 87 -17.00 -4.60 -5.86
CA ARG A 87 -15.66 -4.38 -5.31
C ARG A 87 -14.88 -3.28 -6.02
N CYS A 88 -15.00 -3.19 -7.35
CA CYS A 88 -14.38 -2.11 -8.11
C CYS A 88 -14.95 -0.74 -7.73
N ILE A 89 -16.25 -0.65 -7.44
CA ILE A 89 -16.90 0.58 -6.97
C ILE A 89 -16.47 0.90 -5.53
N ASP A 90 -16.55 -0.07 -4.64
CA ASP A 90 -16.23 0.08 -3.21
C ASP A 90 -14.76 0.43 -2.98
N SER A 91 -13.86 0.01 -3.88
CA SER A 91 -12.44 0.39 -3.84
C SER A 91 -12.13 1.71 -4.57
N GLY A 92 -13.09 2.28 -5.30
CA GLY A 92 -12.89 3.46 -6.12
C GLY A 92 -12.14 3.22 -7.43
N LEU A 93 -11.85 1.95 -7.78
CA LEU A 93 -11.22 1.56 -9.04
C LEU A 93 -12.14 1.85 -10.26
N TRP A 94 -13.46 1.83 -10.05
CA TRP A 94 -14.46 2.09 -11.08
C TRP A 94 -15.57 3.03 -10.60
N VAL A 95 -15.90 4.03 -11.41
CA VAL A 95 -16.99 4.99 -11.13
C VAL A 95 -18.13 4.74 -12.12
N PRO A 96 -19.33 4.31 -11.67
CA PRO A 96 -20.47 4.12 -12.54
C PRO A 96 -20.93 5.44 -13.16
N ASN A 97 -20.93 5.53 -14.50
CA ASN A 97 -21.50 6.65 -15.23
C ASN A 97 -23.04 6.60 -15.15
N SER A 98 -23.63 7.15 -14.08
CA SER A 98 -24.96 7.80 -14.02
C SER A 98 -25.44 7.97 -12.58
N LYS A 99 -25.54 9.24 -12.12
CA LYS A 99 -26.34 9.72 -10.97
C LYS A 99 -26.07 9.12 -9.58
N SER A 100 -24.87 9.31 -9.05
CA SER A 100 -24.61 9.43 -7.60
C SER A 100 -23.27 10.12 -7.36
N SER A 101 -23.17 11.38 -7.79
CA SER A 101 -22.02 12.22 -7.50
C SER A 101 -22.21 12.90 -6.13
N GLU A 102 -21.79 12.25 -5.06
CA GLU A 102 -21.04 12.97 -4.01
C GLU A 102 -19.57 12.68 -4.26
N ALA A 103 -19.07 13.24 -5.37
CA ALA A 103 -17.64 13.34 -5.60
C ALA A 103 -17.12 14.43 -4.67
N LYS A 104 -16.40 14.04 -3.62
CA LYS A 104 -15.33 14.89 -3.13
C LYS A 104 -14.14 14.65 -4.03
N GLU A 105 -13.89 15.62 -4.89
CA GLU A 105 -12.64 15.79 -5.61
C GLU A 105 -11.49 15.72 -4.59
N GLY A 106 -10.49 14.90 -4.94
CA GLY A 106 -9.26 14.70 -4.20
C GLY A 106 -8.18 14.30 -5.18
N GLU A 107 -7.97 15.13 -6.20
CA GLU A 107 -6.67 15.23 -6.86
C GLU A 107 -5.74 15.91 -5.84
N GLU A 108 -4.75 15.19 -5.33
CA GLU A 108 -3.47 15.76 -4.89
C GLU A 108 -2.38 14.71 -5.03
N ALA A 109 -1.31 15.16 -5.67
CA ALA A 109 -0.06 14.48 -5.93
C ALA A 109 0.45 13.68 -4.74
N GLY A 110 0.99 12.49 -5.02
CA GLY A 110 1.77 11.75 -4.03
C GLY A 110 2.86 12.65 -3.43
N PRO A 111 3.04 12.68 -2.10
CA PRO A 111 4.18 13.38 -1.53
C PRO A 111 5.43 12.60 -1.95
N GLY A 112 6.24 13.25 -2.79
CA GLY A 112 7.62 12.84 -3.03
C GLY A 112 8.33 12.68 -1.69
N ASP A 113 8.97 11.53 -1.54
CA ASP A 113 9.76 11.12 -0.39
C ASP A 113 10.77 12.22 0.01
N PRO A 114 10.67 12.87 1.20
CA PRO A 114 11.59 13.92 1.58
C PRO A 114 12.67 13.44 2.56
N LEU A 115 12.95 12.13 2.69
CA LEU A 115 13.86 11.66 3.73
C LEU A 115 15.04 10.83 3.24
N LEU A 116 15.74 11.34 2.23
CA LEU A 116 17.16 11.06 2.06
C LEU A 116 17.95 12.35 1.88
N GLU A 117 18.07 13.16 2.93
CA GLU A 117 19.13 14.15 2.96
C GLU A 117 19.75 14.36 4.36
N THR A 118 21.05 14.08 4.41
CA THR A 118 22.07 14.55 5.36
C THR A 118 22.15 13.94 6.76
N VAL A 119 23.02 12.93 6.89
CA VAL A 119 24.04 12.95 7.95
C VAL A 119 25.41 12.81 7.27
N LYS A 120 26.07 13.95 7.04
CA LYS A 120 27.49 13.99 6.65
C LYS A 120 28.34 13.54 7.85
N PRO A 121 29.40 12.73 7.68
CA PRO A 121 30.34 12.48 8.76
C PRO A 121 31.21 13.72 8.99
N ASP A 122 31.23 14.22 10.23
CA ASP A 122 32.13 15.30 10.68
C ASP A 122 33.59 14.78 10.63
N GLU A 123 34.33 15.19 9.61
CA GLU A 123 35.78 15.09 9.56
C GLU A 123 36.35 16.34 10.26
N LYS A 124 36.74 16.20 11.52
CA LYS A 124 37.55 17.22 12.21
C LYS A 124 39.01 16.84 12.18
N ASP A 125 39.67 17.30 11.12
CA ASP A 125 41.07 17.72 11.17
C ASP A 125 41.25 18.75 12.28
N VAL A 126 42.03 18.41 13.30
CA VAL A 126 42.75 19.40 14.11
C VAL A 126 44.21 18.98 14.08
N SER A 127 44.92 19.48 13.07
CA SER A 127 46.36 19.63 13.10
C SER A 127 46.70 20.89 13.92
N ALA A 128 47.44 20.70 15.02
CA ALA A 128 48.38 21.66 15.59
C ALA A 128 49.40 20.89 16.45
#